data_AF-A0A0F6W8I4-F1
#
_entry.id   AF-A0A0F6W8I4-F1
#
_cell.length_a   1.000
_cell.length_b   1.000
_cell.length_c   1.000
_cell.angle_alpha   90.00
_cell.angle_beta   90.00
_cell.angle_gamma   90.00
#
_symmetry.space_group_name_H-M   'P 1'
#
loop_
_entity.id
_entity.type
_entity.pdbx_description
1 polymer ?
#
loop_
_entity_poly.entity_id
_entity_poly.type
_entity_poly.pdbx_seq_one_letter_code
_entity_poly.pdbx_strand_id
1 'polypeptide(L)'
;MIDLHALREKYREMKRLREQHDAGSPVDPRPAMRALASRFPGALREIDELPMDEIDARIASLDRALAGGEVEPWMRALARYHAWMRLALRVRLACATERSEARARAWLEVATRQHEDDVDPRALDDETLRAILRPPGGRLHRVVLARVGEELGVEPHVIDAHLKGPRRR
;
A
#
# COMPACT_ATOMS: atom_id res chain seq x y z
N MET A 1 -7.99 6.30 -9.94
CA MET A 1 -6.83 7.09 -10.43
C MET A 1 -5.59 6.55 -9.72
N ILE A 2 -4.42 6.48 -10.36
CA ILE A 2 -3.18 6.06 -9.69
C ILE A 2 -2.63 7.28 -8.93
N ASP A 3 -2.56 7.22 -7.60
CA ASP A 3 -2.07 8.33 -6.79
C ASP A 3 -0.52 8.31 -6.69
N LEU A 4 0.14 8.80 -7.75
CA LEU A 4 1.60 8.96 -7.79
C LEU A 4 2.10 10.00 -6.79
N HIS A 5 1.29 11.01 -6.47
CA HIS A 5 1.63 12.00 -5.45
C HIS A 5 1.77 11.34 -4.08
N ALA A 6 0.79 10.53 -3.65
CA ALA A 6 0.90 9.79 -2.41
C ALA A 6 2.12 8.87 -2.37
N LEU A 7 2.40 8.15 -3.47
CA LEU A 7 3.56 7.28 -3.52
C LEU A 7 4.88 8.06 -3.40
N ARG A 8 4.97 9.26 -3.97
CA ARG A 8 6.13 10.14 -3.80
C ARG A 8 6.25 10.65 -2.36
N GLU A 9 5.16 11.12 -1.78
CA GLU A 9 5.16 11.62 -0.39
C GLU A 9 5.55 10.52 0.60
N LYS A 10 5.15 9.26 0.36
CA LYS A 10 5.64 8.10 1.12
C LYS A 10 7.17 8.03 1.12
N TYR A 11 7.80 8.04 -0.05
CA TYR A 11 9.26 7.90 -0.15
C TYR A 11 10.01 9.10 0.42
N ARG A 12 9.48 10.32 0.21
CA ARG A 12 10.04 11.53 0.84
C ARG A 12 9.97 11.47 2.37
N GLU A 13 8.86 10.98 2.92
CA GLU A 13 8.71 10.83 4.36
C GLU A 13 9.63 9.73 4.93
N MET A 14 9.79 8.61 4.21
CA MET A 14 10.77 7.57 4.57
C MET A 14 12.20 8.12 4.60
N LYS A 15 12.58 8.89 3.57
CA LYS A 15 13.89 9.55 3.50
C LYS A 15 14.09 10.49 4.69
N ARG A 16 13.12 11.39 4.91
CA ARG A 16 13.14 12.38 6.01
C ARG A 16 13.33 11.72 7.37
N LEU A 17 12.58 10.64 7.65
CA LEU A 17 12.67 9.91 8.91
C LEU A 17 14.04 9.27 9.13
N ARG A 18 14.64 8.70 8.07
CA ARG A 18 15.99 8.11 8.15
C ARG A 18 17.07 9.17 8.33
N GLU A 19 17.02 10.27 7.59
CA GLU A 19 17.97 11.37 7.73
C GLU A 19 17.91 11.98 9.13
N GLN A 20 16.72 12.11 9.72
CA GLN A 20 16.56 12.58 11.10
C GLN A 20 17.15 11.61 12.12
N HIS A 21 16.93 10.31 11.93
CA HIS A 21 17.53 9.28 12.78
C HIS A 21 19.06 9.33 12.70
N ASP A 22 19.63 9.38 11.50
CA ASP A 22 21.07 9.38 11.27
C ASP A 22 21.74 10.67 11.79
N ALA A 23 21.01 11.80 11.75
CA ALA A 23 21.44 13.07 12.34
C ALA A 23 21.26 13.13 13.88
N GLY A 24 20.76 12.08 14.52
CA GLY A 24 20.52 12.05 15.97
C GLY A 24 19.44 13.04 16.42
N SER A 25 18.42 13.29 15.59
CA SER A 25 17.37 14.27 15.88
C SER A 25 16.68 13.98 17.22
N PRO A 26 16.46 14.99 18.08
CA PRO A 26 15.75 14.80 19.35
C PRO A 26 14.22 14.71 19.18
N VAL A 27 13.70 14.86 17.96
CA VAL A 27 12.26 14.82 17.67
C VAL A 27 11.76 13.37 17.75
N ASP A 28 10.67 13.13 18.49
CA ASP A 28 10.04 11.80 18.56
C ASP A 28 9.49 11.36 17.19
N PRO A 29 10.02 10.29 16.57
CA PRO A 29 9.58 9.85 15.24
C PRO A 29 8.27 9.05 15.27
N ARG A 30 7.82 8.58 16.43
CA ARG A 30 6.69 7.63 16.54
C ARG A 30 5.38 8.14 15.94
N PRO A 31 4.97 9.42 16.11
CA PRO A 31 3.75 9.93 15.49
C PRO A 31 3.83 9.88 13.95
N ALA A 32 4.95 10.28 13.37
CA ALA A 32 5.17 10.26 11.92
C ALA A 32 5.23 8.84 11.37
N MET A 33 5.93 7.92 12.06
CA MET A 33 5.96 6.50 11.69
C MET A 33 4.56 5.86 11.71
N ARG A 34 3.71 6.17 12.70
CA ARG A 34 2.33 5.68 12.74
C ARG A 34 1.49 6.23 11.60
N ALA A 35 1.61 7.53 11.30
CA ALA A 35 0.91 8.15 10.18
C ALA A 35 1.32 7.50 8.84
N LEU A 36 2.63 7.30 8.64
CA LEU A 36 3.18 6.62 7.47
C LEU A 36 2.64 5.19 7.35
N ALA A 37 2.66 4.40 8.43
CA ALA A 37 2.19 3.01 8.44
C ALA A 37 0.68 2.89 8.17
N SER A 38 -0.12 3.84 8.67
CA SER A 38 -1.56 3.89 8.43
C SER A 38 -1.87 4.15 6.96
N ARG A 39 -1.16 5.10 6.35
CA ARG A 39 -1.38 5.48 4.94
C ARG A 39 -0.75 4.47 3.95
N PHE A 40 0.36 3.84 4.33
CA PHE A 40 1.11 2.90 3.50
C PHE A 40 1.45 1.64 4.31
N PRO A 41 0.54 0.66 4.35
CA PRO A 41 0.77 -0.58 5.08
C PRO A 41 2.06 -1.29 4.64
N GLY A 42 2.94 -1.56 5.59
CA GLY A 42 4.26 -2.17 5.34
C GLY A 42 5.40 -1.19 5.09
N ALA A 43 5.14 0.13 5.04
CA ALA A 43 6.20 1.13 4.83
C ALA A 43 7.28 1.14 5.93
N LEU A 44 6.95 0.77 7.17
CA LEU A 44 7.95 0.65 8.25
C LEU A 44 8.88 -0.55 8.10
N ARG A 45 8.48 -1.60 7.38
CA ARG A 45 9.42 -2.67 7.01
C ARG A 45 10.28 -2.23 5.83
N GLU A 46 9.66 -1.53 4.88
CA GLU A 46 10.35 -1.03 3.69
C GLU A 46 11.41 0.03 4.04
N ILE A 47 11.17 0.89 5.03
CA ILE A 47 12.15 1.92 5.46
C ILE A 47 13.41 1.29 6.05
N ASP A 48 13.27 0.16 6.74
CA ASP A 48 14.38 -0.58 7.35
C ASP A 48 15.19 -1.37 6.31
N GLU A 49 14.52 -1.90 5.28
CA GLU A 49 15.15 -2.79 4.29
C GLU A 49 15.66 -2.07 3.03
N LEU A 50 15.01 -0.99 2.60
CA LEU A 50 15.30 -0.35 1.31
C LEU A 50 16.55 0.53 1.42
N PRO A 51 17.54 0.39 0.54
CA PRO A 51 18.71 1.29 0.51
C PRO A 51 18.32 2.76 0.27
N MET A 52 19.11 3.71 0.79
CA MET A 52 18.79 5.14 0.68
C MET A 52 18.87 5.64 -0.77
N ASP A 53 19.86 5.15 -1.53
CA ASP A 53 20.03 5.40 -2.95
C ASP A 53 18.84 4.89 -3.78
N GLU A 54 18.24 3.76 -3.39
CA GLU A 54 17.01 3.26 -4.01
C GLU A 54 15.79 4.11 -3.66
N ILE A 55 15.69 4.63 -2.42
CA ILE A 55 14.66 5.62 -2.06
C ILE A 55 14.79 6.88 -2.94
N ASP A 56 16.01 7.38 -3.11
CA ASP A 56 16.29 8.54 -3.97
C ASP A 56 15.96 8.28 -5.44
N ALA A 57 16.34 7.11 -5.96
CA ALA A 57 16.01 6.70 -7.32
C ALA A 57 14.49 6.65 -7.55
N ARG A 58 13.73 6.08 -6.61
CA ARG A 58 12.26 6.04 -6.68
C ARG A 58 11.64 7.42 -6.63
N ILE A 59 12.12 8.32 -5.77
CA ILE A 59 11.66 9.72 -5.72
C ILE A 59 11.91 10.39 -7.07
N ALA A 60 13.11 10.27 -7.63
CA ALA A 60 13.45 10.87 -8.92
C ALA A 60 12.60 10.33 -10.07
N SER A 61 12.35 9.01 -10.11
CA SER A 61 11.43 8.38 -11.07
C SER A 61 10.00 8.92 -10.93
N LEU A 62 9.48 9.05 -9.70
CA LEU A 62 8.15 9.58 -9.45
C LEU A 62 8.03 11.07 -9.82
N ASP A 63 9.05 11.87 -9.54
CA ASP A 63 9.08 13.28 -9.94
C ASP A 63 9.08 13.42 -11.48
N ARG A 64 9.79 12.57 -12.22
CA ARG A 64 9.72 12.54 -13.69
C ARG A 64 8.32 12.17 -14.19
N ALA A 65 7.71 11.13 -13.62
CA ALA A 65 6.35 10.72 -14.01
C ALA A 65 5.32 11.82 -13.72
N LEU A 66 5.41 12.48 -12.57
CA LEU A 66 4.53 13.60 -12.19
C LEU A 66 4.72 14.85 -13.09
N ALA A 67 5.90 15.02 -13.68
CA ALA A 67 6.17 16.06 -14.67
C ALA A 67 5.67 15.72 -16.10
N GLY A 68 4.91 14.63 -16.25
CA GLY A 68 4.38 14.17 -17.55
C GLY A 68 5.24 13.12 -18.25
N GLY A 69 6.28 12.61 -17.58
CA GLY A 69 7.05 11.47 -18.06
C GLY A 69 6.29 10.14 -18.00
N GLU A 70 6.96 9.06 -18.41
CA GLU A 70 6.38 7.71 -18.40
C GLU A 70 6.08 7.25 -16.96
N VAL A 71 4.88 6.68 -16.78
CA VAL A 71 4.49 6.02 -15.52
C VAL A 71 4.93 4.57 -15.58
N GLU A 72 6.04 4.27 -14.90
CA GLU A 72 6.65 2.94 -14.88
C GLU A 72 5.73 1.88 -14.23
N PRO A 73 5.80 0.59 -14.64
CA PRO A 73 4.93 -0.47 -14.13
C PRO A 73 4.93 -0.62 -12.60
N TRP A 74 6.10 -0.46 -11.96
CA TRP A 74 6.22 -0.57 -10.52
C TRP A 74 5.41 0.51 -9.78
N MET A 75 5.30 1.73 -10.34
CA MET A 75 4.55 2.82 -9.74
C MET A 75 3.07 2.48 -9.67
N ARG A 76 2.54 1.94 -10.78
CA ARG A 76 1.15 1.48 -10.88
C ARG A 76 0.90 0.34 -9.90
N ALA A 77 1.77 -0.67 -9.90
CA ALA A 77 1.68 -1.82 -9.03
C ALA A 77 1.66 -1.44 -7.55
N LEU A 78 2.60 -0.59 -7.11
CA LEU A 78 2.69 -0.16 -5.71
C LEU A 78 1.50 0.70 -5.29
N ALA A 79 1.07 1.64 -6.12
CA ALA A 79 -0.10 2.47 -5.81
C ALA A 79 -1.37 1.61 -5.65
N ARG A 80 -1.62 0.67 -6.57
CA ARG A 80 -2.77 -0.25 -6.47
C ARG A 80 -2.65 -1.19 -5.27
N TYR A 81 -1.46 -1.72 -5.00
CA TYR A 81 -1.21 -2.53 -3.81
C TYR A 81 -1.57 -1.80 -2.52
N HIS A 82 -1.09 -0.56 -2.33
CA HIS A 82 -1.36 0.20 -1.10
C HIS A 82 -2.85 0.52 -0.96
N ALA A 83 -3.52 0.87 -2.04
CA ALA A 83 -4.95 1.15 -2.02
C ALA A 83 -5.78 -0.09 -1.65
N TRP A 84 -5.49 -1.24 -2.28
CA TRP A 84 -6.16 -2.51 -1.96
C TRP A 84 -5.87 -2.97 -0.53
N MET A 85 -4.62 -2.81 -0.06
CA MET A 85 -4.26 -3.18 1.31
C MET A 85 -4.99 -2.32 2.35
N ARG A 86 -5.12 -1.00 2.12
CA ARG A 86 -5.91 -0.11 2.99
C ARG A 86 -7.37 -0.55 3.03
N LEU A 87 -7.99 -0.76 1.88
CA LEU A 87 -9.38 -1.23 1.81
C LEU A 87 -9.57 -2.54 2.58
N ALA A 88 -8.70 -3.52 2.33
CA ALA A 88 -8.76 -4.82 2.99
C ALA A 88 -8.61 -4.71 4.52
N LEU A 89 -7.71 -3.85 5.00
CA LEU A 89 -7.54 -3.58 6.44
C LEU A 89 -8.76 -2.86 7.04
N ARG A 90 -9.37 -1.90 6.33
CA ARG A 90 -10.60 -1.22 6.79
C ARG A 90 -11.78 -2.18 6.89
N VAL A 91 -11.98 -3.02 5.88
CA VAL A 91 -12.99 -4.12 5.91
C VAL A 91 -12.74 -5.01 7.12
N ARG A 92 -11.47 -5.39 7.36
CA ARG A 92 -11.13 -6.22 8.50
C ARG A 92 -11.32 -5.51 9.84
N LEU A 93 -11.07 -4.21 9.93
CA LEU A 93 -11.30 -3.45 11.15
C LEU A 93 -12.82 -3.36 11.44
N ALA A 94 -13.62 -3.06 10.43
CA ALA A 94 -15.08 -2.98 10.55
C ALA A 94 -15.71 -4.32 11.01
N CYS A 95 -15.09 -5.43 10.62
CA CYS A 95 -15.50 -6.80 10.95
C CYS A 95 -14.64 -7.43 12.06
N ALA A 96 -14.03 -6.63 12.94
CA ALA A 96 -13.13 -7.15 13.97
C ALA A 96 -13.84 -8.04 15.01
N THR A 97 -15.06 -7.66 15.41
CA THR A 97 -15.88 -8.40 16.38
C THR A 97 -16.55 -9.62 15.76
N GLU A 98 -16.88 -9.56 14.47
CA GLU A 98 -17.58 -10.62 13.74
C GLU A 98 -17.11 -10.64 12.28
N ARG A 99 -16.45 -11.74 11.88
CA ARG A 99 -15.94 -11.97 10.51
C ARG A 99 -17.06 -12.49 9.60
N SER A 100 -18.07 -11.66 9.40
CA SER A 100 -19.27 -11.94 8.62
C SER A 100 -19.26 -11.19 7.29
N GLU A 101 -19.61 -11.89 6.20
CA GLU A 101 -19.76 -11.30 4.87
C GLU A 101 -20.89 -10.27 4.84
N ALA A 102 -22.01 -10.54 5.53
CA ALA A 102 -23.13 -9.61 5.63
C ALA A 102 -22.70 -8.29 6.28
N ARG A 103 -21.92 -8.36 7.36
CA ARG A 103 -21.36 -7.17 8.03
C ARG A 103 -20.41 -6.40 7.11
N ALA A 104 -19.57 -7.12 6.39
CA ALA A 104 -18.63 -6.52 5.46
C ALA A 104 -19.36 -5.81 4.31
N ARG A 105 -20.39 -6.43 3.73
CA ARG A 105 -21.25 -5.84 2.69
C ARG A 105 -21.97 -4.59 3.18
N ALA A 106 -22.59 -4.64 4.36
CA ALA A 106 -23.23 -3.46 4.96
C ALA A 106 -22.25 -2.29 5.16
N TRP A 107 -21.01 -2.59 5.61
CA TRP A 107 -19.97 -1.57 5.73
C TRP A 107 -19.53 -1.01 4.37
N LEU A 108 -19.34 -1.87 3.35
CA LEU A 108 -18.95 -1.46 1.99
C LEU A 108 -20.00 -0.54 1.36
N GLU A 109 -21.29 -0.80 1.57
CA GLU A 109 -22.37 0.07 1.07
C GLU A 109 -22.29 1.49 1.65
N VAL A 110 -22.01 1.60 2.96
CA VAL A 110 -21.82 2.91 3.61
C VAL A 110 -20.54 3.58 3.13
N ALA A 111 -19.42 2.84 3.08
CA ALA A 111 -18.12 3.35 2.65
C ALA A 111 -18.14 3.86 1.20
N THR A 112 -18.85 3.18 0.29
CA THR A 112 -19.01 3.60 -1.11
C THR A 112 -19.67 4.97 -1.23
N ARG A 113 -20.62 5.29 -0.34
CA ARG A 113 -21.32 6.59 -0.34
C ARG A 113 -20.43 7.74 0.18
N GLN A 114 -19.37 7.42 0.91
CA GLN A 114 -18.46 8.37 1.56
C GLN A 114 -17.10 8.45 0.84
N HIS A 115 -17.04 8.06 -0.43
CA HIS A 115 -15.83 7.66 -1.14
C HIS A 115 -14.59 8.57 -0.94
N GLU A 116 -13.65 8.10 -0.11
CA GLU A 116 -12.32 8.72 0.09
C GLU A 116 -11.16 7.84 -0.42
N ASP A 117 -11.42 6.57 -0.75
CA ASP A 117 -10.40 5.59 -1.13
C ASP A 117 -10.21 5.48 -2.66
N ASP A 118 -8.97 5.17 -3.09
CA ASP A 118 -8.57 4.99 -4.51
C ASP A 118 -9.07 3.69 -5.17
N VAL A 119 -9.66 2.79 -4.39
CA VAL A 119 -10.31 1.55 -4.86
C VAL A 119 -11.80 1.68 -4.59
N ASP A 120 -12.59 1.50 -5.64
CA ASP A 120 -14.04 1.43 -5.53
C ASP A 120 -14.44 0.19 -4.72
N PRO A 121 -15.10 0.33 -3.55
CA PRO A 121 -15.55 -0.81 -2.76
C PRO A 121 -16.50 -1.75 -3.53
N ARG A 122 -17.13 -1.28 -4.62
CA ARG A 122 -17.94 -2.12 -5.53
C ARG A 122 -17.11 -3.05 -6.40
N ALA A 123 -15.80 -2.82 -6.53
CA ALA A 123 -14.89 -3.69 -7.27
C ALA A 123 -14.53 -4.99 -6.50
N LEU A 124 -15.06 -5.16 -5.28
CA LEU A 124 -14.95 -6.37 -4.46
C LEU A 124 -16.04 -7.38 -4.81
N ASP A 125 -15.66 -8.41 -5.56
CA ASP A 125 -16.44 -9.63 -5.68
C ASP A 125 -16.51 -10.42 -4.35
N ASP A 126 -17.43 -11.38 -4.29
CA ASP A 126 -17.65 -12.20 -3.09
C ASP A 126 -16.45 -13.08 -2.72
N GLU A 127 -15.67 -13.53 -3.72
CA GLU A 127 -14.51 -14.38 -3.48
C GLU A 127 -13.38 -13.60 -2.79
N THR A 128 -13.05 -12.44 -3.33
CA THR A 128 -12.06 -11.51 -2.77
C THR A 128 -12.49 -11.05 -1.38
N LEU A 129 -13.77 -10.75 -1.17
CA LEU A 129 -14.29 -10.36 0.13
C LEU A 129 -14.11 -11.47 1.18
N ARG A 130 -14.47 -12.72 0.83
CA ARG A 130 -14.25 -13.90 1.67
C ARG A 130 -12.77 -14.08 2.00
N ALA A 131 -11.90 -13.96 0.99
CA ALA A 131 -10.46 -14.08 1.17
C ALA A 131 -9.89 -12.95 2.06
N ILE A 132 -10.43 -11.73 2.02
CA ILE A 132 -10.01 -10.65 2.92
C ILE A 132 -10.42 -10.94 4.37
N LEU A 133 -11.65 -11.42 4.58
CA LEU A 133 -12.15 -11.75 5.91
C LEU A 133 -11.44 -12.97 6.52
N ARG A 134 -11.09 -13.95 5.68
CA ARG A 134 -10.43 -15.21 6.06
C ARG A 134 -9.29 -15.52 5.09
N PRO A 135 -8.13 -14.84 5.20
CA PRO A 135 -7.03 -15.02 4.28
C PRO A 135 -6.48 -16.45 4.31
N PRO A 136 -6.23 -17.08 3.14
CA PRO A 136 -5.55 -18.37 3.08
C PRO A 136 -4.21 -18.34 3.83
N GLY A 137 -4.04 -19.26 4.79
CA GLY A 137 -2.86 -19.30 5.67
C GLY A 137 -2.68 -18.05 6.55
N GLY A 138 -3.74 -17.26 6.76
CA GLY A 138 -3.72 -16.01 7.54
C GLY A 138 -3.03 -14.83 6.86
N ARG A 139 -2.58 -14.98 5.60
CA ARG A 139 -1.72 -14.00 4.91
C ARG A 139 -2.52 -13.07 4.00
N LEU A 140 -3.04 -11.98 4.56
CA LEU A 140 -3.79 -10.96 3.80
C LEU A 140 -3.00 -10.39 2.62
N HIS A 141 -1.69 -10.20 2.79
CA HIS A 141 -0.79 -9.75 1.75
C HIS A 141 -0.87 -10.59 0.46
N ARG A 142 -1.03 -11.92 0.57
CA ARG A 142 -1.17 -12.79 -0.61
C ARG A 142 -2.47 -12.54 -1.37
N VAL A 143 -3.56 -12.28 -0.65
CA VAL A 143 -4.87 -11.95 -1.25
C VAL A 143 -4.77 -10.64 -2.02
N VAL A 144 -4.14 -9.61 -1.42
CA VAL A 144 -3.97 -8.31 -2.07
C VAL A 144 -3.07 -8.41 -3.31
N LEU A 145 -1.94 -9.13 -3.22
CA LEU A 145 -1.07 -9.34 -4.37
C LEU A 145 -1.77 -10.08 -5.52
N ALA A 146 -2.57 -11.11 -5.21
CA ALA A 146 -3.35 -11.84 -6.21
C ALA A 146 -4.35 -10.90 -6.91
N ARG A 147 -5.09 -10.09 -6.15
CA ARG A 147 -6.07 -9.17 -6.71
C ARG A 147 -5.44 -8.09 -7.58
N VAL A 148 -4.34 -7.49 -7.13
CA VAL A 148 -3.61 -6.48 -7.93
C VAL A 148 -2.99 -7.12 -9.18
N GLY A 149 -2.51 -8.36 -9.07
CA GLY A 149 -1.96 -9.12 -10.19
C GLY A 149 -2.99 -9.38 -11.29
N GLU A 150 -4.18 -9.85 -10.90
CA GLU A 150 -5.31 -10.01 -11.81
C GLU A 150 -5.68 -8.68 -12.49
N GLU A 151 -5.77 -7.60 -11.71
CA GLU A 151 -6.16 -6.28 -12.21
C GLU A 151 -5.16 -5.71 -13.23
N LEU A 152 -3.87 -5.94 -13.01
CA LEU A 152 -2.80 -5.42 -13.86
C LEU A 152 -2.33 -6.41 -14.93
N GLY A 153 -2.83 -7.66 -14.94
CA GLY A 153 -2.35 -8.72 -15.82
C GLY A 153 -0.89 -9.11 -15.52
N VAL A 154 -0.48 -9.08 -14.25
CA VAL A 154 0.90 -9.32 -13.80
C VAL A 154 0.91 -10.39 -12.71
N GLU A 155 1.91 -11.27 -12.74
CA GLU A 155 2.08 -12.29 -11.70
C GLU A 155 2.32 -11.68 -10.30
N PRO A 156 1.68 -12.20 -9.22
CA PRO A 156 1.79 -11.65 -7.86
C PRO A 156 3.22 -11.48 -7.35
N HIS A 157 4.14 -12.36 -7.76
CA HIS A 157 5.54 -12.30 -7.33
C HIS A 157 6.32 -11.12 -7.95
N VAL A 158 5.88 -10.60 -9.10
CA VAL A 158 6.48 -9.42 -9.74
C VAL A 158 6.12 -8.17 -8.92
N ILE A 159 4.88 -8.07 -8.47
CA ILE A 159 4.42 -6.99 -7.58
C ILE A 159 5.17 -7.04 -6.23
N ASP A 160 5.33 -8.25 -5.67
CA ASP A 160 6.10 -8.45 -4.42
C ASP A 160 7.58 -8.06 -4.58
N ALA A 161 8.18 -8.31 -5.75
CA ALA A 161 9.54 -7.86 -6.04
C ALA A 161 9.65 -6.33 -6.02
N HIS A 162 8.66 -5.60 -6.54
CA HIS A 162 8.65 -4.13 -6.48
C HIS A 162 8.58 -3.61 -5.02
N LEU A 163 7.88 -4.31 -4.12
CA LEU A 163 7.80 -3.95 -2.70
C LEU A 163 9.13 -4.12 -1.95
N LYS A 164 9.93 -5.12 -2.33
CA LYS A 164 11.21 -5.44 -1.69
C LYS A 164 12.38 -4.64 -2.24
N GLY A 165 12.21 -4.05 -3.43
CA GLY A 165 13.30 -3.41 -4.14
C GLY A 165 14.30 -4.42 -4.72
N PRO A 166 15.35 -3.94 -5.41
CA PRO A 166 16.38 -4.80 -5.94
C PRO A 166 17.07 -5.56 -4.79
N ARG A 167 17.17 -6.90 -4.92
CA ARG A 167 17.96 -7.70 -3.98
C ARG A 167 19.42 -7.26 -4.08
N ARG A 168 20.02 -6.85 -2.96
CA ARG A 168 21.48 -6.68 -2.86
C ARG A 168 22.13 -8.01 -3.27
N ARG A 169 22.94 -7.97 -4.33
CA ARG A 169 23.87 -9.05 -4.69
C ARG A 169 25.10 -8.98 -3.79
#